data_AF-A0A067DS62-F1
#
_entry.id   AF-A0A067DS62-F1
#
_cell.length_a   1.000
_cell.length_b   1.000
_cell.length_c   1.000
_cell.angle_alpha   90.00
_cell.angle_beta   90.00
_cell.angle_gamma   90.00
#
_symmetry.space_group_name_H-M   'P 1'
#
loop_
_entity.id
_entity.type
_entity.pdbx_description
1 polymer ?
#
loop_
_entity_poly.entity_id
_entity_poly.type
_entity_poly.pdbx_seq_one_letter_code
_entity_poly.pdbx_strand_id
1 'polypeptide(L)'
;MSLEVSASPAKVIQNAGKDSTRRSANYHPSIWGDHFLQYTCDTQETDDGSNVKHLELKKEIRRMLKADNKPSRTLQLIDAIQRLGVSYHFESEIDEILGKMHKASQDSDLCDNENDELYYISLHFRLLRQNGYKISA
;
A
#
# COMPACT_ATOMS: atom_id res chain seq x y z
N MET A 1 -39.61 7.67 -8.09
CA MET A 1 -39.92 6.66 -9.12
C MET A 1 -38.65 5.85 -9.31
N SER A 2 -38.52 4.76 -8.55
CA SER A 2 -37.32 3.91 -8.57
C SER A 2 -37.49 2.84 -9.65
N LEU A 3 -36.53 2.74 -10.55
CA LEU A 3 -36.50 1.71 -11.58
C LEU A 3 -35.87 0.45 -10.97
N GLU A 4 -36.70 -0.54 -10.68
CA GLU A 4 -36.28 -1.88 -10.29
C GLU A 4 -35.59 -2.56 -11.50
N VAL A 5 -34.27 -2.64 -11.50
CA VAL A 5 -33.54 -3.49 -12.45
C VAL A 5 -33.56 -4.91 -11.90
N SER A 6 -34.54 -5.68 -12.37
CA SER A 6 -34.62 -7.12 -12.12
C SER A 6 -33.54 -7.83 -12.94
N ALA A 7 -32.41 -8.16 -12.30
CA ALA A 7 -31.45 -9.11 -12.85
C ALA A 7 -32.00 -10.53 -12.60
N SER A 8 -32.54 -11.14 -13.65
CA SER A 8 -32.93 -12.56 -13.61
C SER A 8 -31.70 -13.43 -13.33
N PRO A 9 -31.81 -14.48 -12.49
CA PRO A 9 -30.69 -15.38 -12.28
C PRO A 9 -30.33 -16.04 -13.61
N ALA A 10 -29.07 -15.91 -14.02
CA ALA A 10 -28.56 -16.58 -15.20
C ALA A 10 -28.77 -18.08 -15.03
N LYS A 11 -29.73 -18.62 -15.78
CA LYS A 11 -30.05 -20.04 -15.81
C LYS A 11 -28.76 -20.78 -16.18
N VAL A 12 -28.31 -21.69 -15.32
CA VAL A 12 -27.24 -22.64 -15.70
C VAL A 12 -27.77 -23.42 -16.90
N ILE A 13 -27.27 -23.07 -18.08
CA ILE A 13 -27.61 -23.76 -19.32
C ILE A 13 -26.91 -25.11 -19.24
N GLN A 14 -27.62 -26.13 -18.76
CA GLN A 14 -27.28 -27.51 -19.09
C GLN A 14 -27.58 -27.68 -20.58
N ASN A 15 -26.55 -27.51 -21.41
CA ASN A 15 -26.63 -27.80 -22.83
C ASN A 15 -26.85 -29.30 -23.03
N ALA A 16 -28.12 -29.71 -23.12
CA ALA A 16 -28.50 -30.89 -23.88
C ALA A 16 -28.21 -30.58 -25.37
N GLY A 17 -27.29 -31.35 -25.94
CA GLY A 17 -26.54 -30.95 -27.14
C GLY A 17 -27.35 -30.65 -28.39
N LYS A 18 -26.81 -29.70 -29.18
CA LYS A 18 -26.59 -29.82 -30.63
C LYS A 18 -25.70 -28.67 -31.14
N ASP A 19 -24.57 -29.08 -31.71
CA ASP A 19 -23.63 -28.37 -32.61
C ASP A 19 -23.06 -27.01 -32.20
N SER A 20 -21.99 -27.03 -31.39
CA SER A 20 -21.06 -25.92 -31.26
C SER A 20 -19.87 -26.07 -32.22
N THR A 21 -19.91 -25.44 -33.39
CA THR A 21 -18.77 -25.37 -34.33
C THR A 21 -17.57 -24.57 -33.78
N ARG A 22 -17.73 -23.88 -32.64
CA ARG A 22 -16.68 -23.12 -31.94
C ARG A 22 -16.19 -23.90 -30.71
N ARG A 23 -14.86 -24.10 -30.62
CA ARG A 23 -14.23 -24.73 -29.44
C ARG A 23 -14.40 -23.83 -28.20
N SER A 24 -14.80 -24.44 -27.08
CA SER A 24 -14.81 -23.82 -25.75
C SER A 24 -13.57 -24.24 -24.96
N ALA A 25 -13.03 -23.34 -24.15
CA ALA A 25 -11.86 -23.61 -23.31
C ALA A 25 -12.20 -24.25 -21.96
N ASN A 26 -13.49 -24.47 -21.65
CA ASN A 26 -13.97 -25.13 -20.42
C ASN A 26 -13.41 -24.52 -19.12
N TYR A 27 -13.42 -23.18 -19.01
CA TYR A 27 -12.99 -22.49 -17.78
C TYR A 27 -13.89 -22.84 -16.59
N HIS A 28 -13.29 -22.96 -15.41
CA HIS A 28 -14.02 -23.13 -14.16
C HIS A 28 -14.78 -21.83 -13.80
N PRO A 29 -15.97 -21.92 -13.20
CA PRO A 29 -16.68 -20.73 -12.71
C PRO A 29 -15.87 -19.92 -11.69
N SER A 30 -16.24 -18.65 -11.53
CA SER A 30 -15.69 -17.77 -10.49
C SER A 30 -15.85 -18.41 -9.11
N ILE A 31 -14.80 -18.36 -8.29
CA ILE A 31 -14.80 -18.85 -6.91
C ILE A 31 -15.88 -18.13 -6.09
N TRP A 32 -16.15 -16.86 -6.41
CA TRP A 32 -17.02 -15.99 -5.63
C TRP A 32 -18.38 -15.70 -6.28
N GLY A 33 -18.53 -15.98 -7.59
CA GLY A 33 -19.75 -15.65 -8.34
C GLY A 33 -20.22 -14.22 -8.06
N ASP A 34 -21.50 -14.09 -7.73
CA ASP A 34 -22.14 -12.81 -7.41
C ASP A 34 -22.18 -12.52 -5.89
N HIS A 35 -21.50 -13.32 -5.06
CA HIS A 35 -21.59 -13.28 -3.59
C HIS A 35 -21.32 -11.88 -3.00
N PHE A 36 -20.37 -11.13 -3.56
CA PHE A 36 -20.03 -9.78 -3.10
C PHE A 36 -20.85 -8.67 -3.77
N LEU A 37 -21.61 -8.96 -4.82
CA LEU A 37 -22.41 -7.93 -5.50
C LEU A 37 -23.59 -7.47 -4.63
N GLN A 38 -24.05 -8.32 -3.71
CA GLN A 38 -25.12 -8.01 -2.76
C GLN A 38 -24.61 -7.45 -1.43
N TYR A 39 -23.29 -7.35 -1.25
CA TYR A 39 -22.71 -6.82 -0.03
C TYR A 39 -22.93 -5.31 0.03
N THR A 40 -23.94 -4.89 0.78
CA THR A 40 -24.05 -3.52 1.27
C THR A 40 -23.27 -3.45 2.57
N CYS A 41 -22.18 -2.68 2.56
CA CYS A 41 -21.39 -2.47 3.76
C CYS A 41 -22.22 -1.64 4.75
N ASP A 42 -22.84 -2.30 5.73
CA ASP A 42 -23.33 -1.65 6.94
C ASP A 42 -22.13 -1.33 7.83
N THR A 43 -21.22 -0.49 7.34
CA THR A 43 -20.28 0.20 8.22
C THR A 43 -21.12 1.09 9.10
N GLN A 44 -21.52 0.56 10.26
CA GLN A 44 -21.70 1.39 11.44
C GLN A 44 -20.47 2.29 11.49
N GLU A 45 -20.72 3.59 11.43
CA GLU A 45 -19.71 4.61 11.58
C GLU A 45 -18.79 4.19 12.72
N THR A 46 -17.54 3.94 12.37
CA THR A 46 -16.44 3.59 13.27
C THR A 46 -16.66 4.23 14.64
N ASP A 47 -16.84 3.39 15.66
CA ASP A 47 -16.95 3.79 17.07
C ASP A 47 -15.98 4.96 17.36
N ASP A 48 -16.49 6.05 17.94
CA ASP A 48 -15.76 7.28 18.27
C ASP A 48 -14.39 6.97 18.90
N GLY A 49 -14.36 6.02 19.83
CA GLY A 49 -13.13 5.59 20.51
C GLY A 49 -12.06 4.99 19.59
N SER A 50 -12.44 4.33 18.50
CA SER A 50 -11.50 3.77 17.51
C SER A 50 -10.88 4.85 16.63
N ASN A 51 -11.65 5.89 16.29
CA ASN A 51 -11.15 7.03 15.54
C ASN A 51 -10.17 7.88 16.34
N VAL A 52 -10.44 8.08 17.64
CA VAL A 52 -9.54 8.81 18.53
C VAL A 52 -8.18 8.12 18.62
N LYS A 53 -8.16 6.80 18.83
CA LYS A 53 -6.92 6.01 18.87
C LYS A 53 -6.16 6.09 17.53
N HIS A 54 -6.87 5.97 16.41
CA HIS A 54 -6.25 6.09 15.08
C HIS A 54 -5.56 7.45 14.91
N LEU A 55 -6.22 8.54 15.30
CA LEU A 55 -5.66 9.89 15.21
C LEU A 55 -4.45 10.08 16.13
N GLU A 56 -4.48 9.51 17.33
CA GLU A 56 -3.37 9.54 18.29
C GLU A 56 -2.13 8.79 17.74
N LEU A 57 -2.31 7.56 17.25
CA LEU A 57 -1.22 6.80 16.62
C LEU A 57 -0.64 7.54 15.42
N LYS A 58 -1.48 8.17 14.59
CA LYS A 58 -1.02 8.96 13.45
C LYS A 58 -0.16 10.15 13.89
N LYS A 59 -0.54 10.84 14.98
CA LYS A 59 0.27 11.94 15.55
C LYS A 59 1.60 11.42 16.10
N GLU A 60 1.59 10.27 16.74
CA GLU A 60 2.79 9.67 17.31
C GLU A 60 3.80 9.29 16.23
N ILE A 61 3.36 8.64 15.14
CA ILE A 61 4.23 8.31 14.01
C ILE A 61 4.85 9.58 13.40
N ARG A 62 4.06 10.65 13.24
CA ARG A 62 4.59 11.95 12.76
C ARG A 62 5.64 12.54 13.69
N ARG A 63 5.45 12.40 15.01
CA ARG A 63 6.42 12.84 16.01
C ARG A 63 7.71 12.05 15.88
N MET A 64 7.63 10.73 15.72
CA MET A 64 8.81 9.87 15.52
C MET A 64 9.57 10.24 14.24
N LEU A 65 8.85 10.46 13.13
CA LEU A 65 9.46 10.88 11.85
C LEU A 65 10.21 12.22 11.96
N LYS A 66 9.74 13.15 12.80
CA LYS A 66 10.36 14.47 12.99
C LYS A 66 11.45 14.50 14.07
N ALA A 67 11.34 13.66 15.09
CA ALA A 67 12.21 13.71 16.27
C ALA A 67 13.48 12.85 16.14
N ASP A 68 13.46 11.81 15.30
CA ASP A 68 14.62 10.93 15.16
C ASP A 68 15.76 11.63 14.42
N ASN A 69 16.82 11.95 15.18
CA ASN A 69 18.05 12.54 14.64
C ASN A 69 18.95 11.48 13.97
N LYS A 70 18.66 10.18 14.15
CA LYS A 70 19.45 9.09 13.56
C LYS A 70 18.84 8.68 12.21
N PRO A 71 19.50 8.97 11.07
CA PRO A 71 18.93 8.69 9.74
C PRO A 71 18.59 7.22 9.53
N SER A 72 19.37 6.29 10.13
CA SER A 72 19.13 4.85 10.01
C SER A 72 17.80 4.41 10.63
N ARG A 73 17.39 5.00 11.75
CA ARG A 73 16.10 4.67 12.39
C ARG A 73 14.94 5.26 11.60
N THR A 74 15.11 6.48 11.12
CA THR A 74 14.09 7.14 10.29
C THR A 74 13.83 6.36 9.00
N LEU A 75 14.86 5.85 8.32
CA LEU A 75 14.69 4.99 7.14
C LEU A 75 13.97 3.67 7.47
N GLN A 76 14.27 3.04 8.61
CA GLN A 76 13.56 1.82 9.04
C GLN A 76 12.08 2.09 9.32
N LEU A 77 11.76 3.24 9.92
CA LEU A 77 10.39 3.66 10.16
C LEU A 77 9.64 3.90 8.84
N ILE A 78 10.27 4.57 7.87
CA ILE A 78 9.69 4.77 6.53
C ILE A 78 9.44 3.43 5.84
N ASP A 79 10.40 2.50 5.90
CA ASP A 79 10.24 1.17 5.32
C ASP A 79 9.07 0.41 5.94
N ALA A 80 8.94 0.44 7.26
CA ALA A 80 7.82 -0.19 7.96
C ALA A 80 6.47 0.42 7.54
N ILE A 81 6.37 1.75 7.48
CA ILE A 81 5.16 2.47 7.07
C ILE A 81 4.73 2.08 5.64
N GLN A 82 5.68 2.02 4.70
CA GLN A 82 5.40 1.63 3.31
C GLN A 82 4.98 0.17 3.21
N ARG A 83 5.65 -0.75 3.92
CA ARG A 83 5.33 -2.18 3.90
C ARG A 83 4.00 -2.51 4.58
N LEU A 84 3.56 -1.69 5.52
CA LEU A 84 2.23 -1.78 6.13
C LEU A 84 1.11 -1.20 5.24
N GLY A 85 1.44 -0.55 4.12
CA GLY A 85 0.45 0.03 3.21
C GLY A 85 -0.24 1.28 3.76
N VAL A 86 0.37 1.96 4.75
CA VAL A 86 -0.19 3.16 5.40
C VAL A 86 0.59 4.44 5.08
N SER A 87 1.49 4.40 4.10
CA SER A 87 2.32 5.53 3.68
C SER A 87 1.54 6.73 3.18
N TYR A 88 0.35 6.53 2.60
CA TYR A 88 -0.53 7.58 2.10
C TYR A 88 -0.97 8.61 3.16
N HIS A 89 -0.77 8.29 4.45
CA HIS A 89 -1.03 9.21 5.55
C HIS A 89 0.13 10.16 5.88
N PHE A 90 1.32 9.90 5.34
CA PHE A 90 2.59 10.53 5.72
C PHE A 90 3.45 10.92 4.50
N GLU A 91 2.85 11.08 3.32
CA GLU A 91 3.57 11.31 2.06
C GLU A 91 4.50 12.53 2.15
N SER A 92 3.99 13.65 2.68
CA SER A 92 4.76 14.89 2.84
C SER A 92 5.96 14.73 3.77
N GLU A 93 5.79 14.04 4.91
CA GLU A 93 6.88 13.78 5.84
C GLU A 93 7.94 12.86 5.22
N ILE A 94 7.53 11.82 4.49
CA ILE A 94 8.42 10.89 3.80
C ILE A 94 9.23 11.63 2.72
N ASP A 95 8.58 12.41 1.88
CA ASP A 95 9.22 13.17 0.80
C ASP A 95 10.22 14.19 1.34
N GLU A 96 9.86 14.90 2.42
CA GLU A 96 10.76 15.86 3.06
C GLU A 96 12.03 15.18 3.59
N ILE A 97 11.87 14.04 4.27
CA ILE A 97 13.00 13.28 4.83
C ILE A 97 13.89 12.73 3.73
N LEU A 98 13.31 12.04 2.74
CA LEU A 98 14.07 11.47 1.63
C LEU A 98 14.77 12.55 0.81
N GLY A 99 14.12 13.69 0.60
CA GLY A 99 14.73 14.84 -0.08
C GLY A 99 15.91 15.45 0.67
N LYS A 100 15.84 15.54 2.01
CA LYS A 100 16.98 15.98 2.84
C LYS A 100 18.13 14.99 2.77
N MET A 101 17.83 13.69 2.86
CA MET A 101 18.87 12.67 2.79
C MET A 101 19.54 12.62 1.43
N HIS A 102 18.78 12.73 0.33
CA HIS A 102 19.35 12.77 -1.02
C HIS A 102 20.33 13.93 -1.21
N LYS A 103 20.04 15.11 -0.65
CA LYS A 103 20.95 16.26 -0.65
C LYS A 103 22.20 16.00 0.19
N ALA A 104 22.03 15.47 1.40
CA ALA A 104 23.15 15.15 2.29
C ALA A 104 24.12 14.11 1.66
N SER A 105 23.59 13.14 0.92
CA SER A 105 24.36 12.15 0.17
C SER A 105 25.14 12.72 -1.02
N GLN A 106 24.80 13.93 -1.50
CA GLN A 106 25.58 14.63 -2.53
C GLN A 106 26.68 15.49 -1.91
N ASP A 107 26.48 15.98 -0.70
CA ASP A 107 27.40 16.90 -0.01
C ASP A 107 28.41 16.19 0.91
N SER A 108 28.18 14.93 1.28
CA SER A 108 29.04 14.17 2.21
C SER A 108 29.32 12.74 1.74
N ASP A 109 30.54 12.28 1.99
CA ASP A 109 30.91 10.87 1.87
C ASP A 109 30.28 10.13 3.05
N LEU A 110 29.27 9.30 2.78
CA LEU A 110 28.38 8.69 3.79
C LEU A 110 29.06 7.61 4.68
N CYS A 111 30.38 7.48 4.62
CA CYS A 111 31.13 6.36 5.20
C CYS A 111 31.80 6.77 6.51
N ASP A 112 31.14 6.53 7.66
CA ASP A 112 31.87 6.60 8.95
C ASP A 112 31.35 5.60 10.01
N ASN A 113 30.78 4.46 9.62
CA ASN A 113 30.51 3.37 10.57
C ASN A 113 30.38 1.98 9.91
N GLU A 114 31.41 1.16 10.07
CA GLU A 114 31.70 -0.07 9.30
C GLU A 114 30.78 -1.29 9.60
N ASN A 115 29.84 -1.23 10.54
CA ASN A 115 29.07 -2.43 10.96
C ASN A 115 27.58 -2.45 10.55
N ASP A 116 26.95 -1.29 10.28
CA ASP A 116 25.55 -1.18 9.82
C ASP A 116 25.45 -0.66 8.37
N GLU A 117 26.59 -0.53 7.70
CA GLU A 117 26.73 0.23 6.46
C GLU A 117 25.97 -0.42 5.29
N LEU A 118 26.11 -1.73 5.08
CA LEU A 118 25.46 -2.39 3.94
C LEU A 118 23.93 -2.38 4.05
N TYR A 119 23.39 -2.68 5.23
CA TYR A 119 21.94 -2.63 5.45
C TYR A 119 21.43 -1.20 5.28
N TYR A 120 22.13 -0.21 5.85
CA TYR A 120 21.76 1.19 5.73
C TYR A 120 21.84 1.68 4.28
N ILE A 121 22.95 1.46 3.58
CA ILE A 121 23.16 1.86 2.18
C ILE A 121 22.11 1.21 1.28
N SER A 122 21.89 -0.10 1.40
CA SER A 122 20.91 -0.81 0.57
C SER A 122 19.49 -0.30 0.82
N LEU A 123 19.13 -0.04 2.07
CA LEU A 123 17.83 0.52 2.44
C LEU A 123 17.68 1.96 1.89
N HIS A 124 18.70 2.79 2.09
CA HIS A 124 18.73 4.16 1.61
C HIS A 124 18.60 4.24 0.08
N PHE A 125 19.41 3.45 -0.64
CA PHE A 125 19.37 3.33 -2.10
C PHE A 125 17.98 2.91 -2.58
N ARG A 126 17.41 1.85 -1.98
CA ARG A 126 16.09 1.35 -2.36
C ARG A 126 15.00 2.39 -2.14
N LEU A 127 14.95 3.02 -0.97
CA LEU A 127 13.92 4.01 -0.64
C LEU A 127 14.01 5.24 -1.55
N LEU A 128 15.22 5.74 -1.83
CA LEU A 128 15.40 6.84 -2.77
C LEU A 128 14.95 6.48 -4.19
N ARG A 129 15.36 5.32 -4.71
CA ARG A 129 14.94 4.84 -6.04
C ARG A 129 13.42 4.67 -6.14
N GLN A 130 12.79 4.09 -5.12
CA GLN A 130 11.34 3.87 -5.09
C GLN A 130 10.55 5.19 -5.12
N ASN A 131 11.11 6.26 -4.56
CA ASN A 131 10.50 7.60 -4.53
C ASN A 131 11.00 8.50 -5.68
N GLY A 132 11.62 7.92 -6.72
CA GLY A 132 11.97 8.64 -7.95
C GLY A 132 13.26 9.46 -7.90
N TYR A 133 14.04 9.37 -6.83
CA TYR A 133 15.34 10.05 -6.74
C TYR A 133 16.39 9.35 -7.62
N LYS A 134 17.19 10.16 -8.31
CA LYS A 134 18.33 9.69 -9.10
C LYS A 134 19.51 9.47 -8.14
N ILE A 135 19.92 8.22 -8.00
CA ILE A 135 21.09 7.79 -7.23
C ILE A 135 21.92 6.83 -8.09
N SER A 136 23.25 6.94 -8.02
CA SER A 136 24.16 6.01 -8.71
C SER A 136 24.14 4.66 -8.00
N ALA A 137 24.37 3.61 -8.80
CA ALA A 137 24.79 2.32 -8.26
C ALA A 137 26.28 2.36 -7.89
#